data_AF-A0A849WFQ7-F1
#
_entry.id   AF-A0A849WFQ7-F1
#
_cell.length_a   1.000
_cell.length_b   1.000
_cell.length_c   1.000
_cell.angle_alpha   90.00
_cell.angle_beta   90.00
_cell.angle_gamma   90.00
#
_symmetry.space_group_name_H-M   'P 1'
#
loop_
_entity.id
_entity.type
_entity.pdbx_description
1 polymer ?
#
loop_
_entity_poly.entity_id
_entity_poly.type
_entity_poly.pdbx_seq_one_letter_code
_entity_poly.pdbx_strand_id
1 'polypeptide(L)'
;FKAMSQEAHWLHLSTHGFFLESEDSKEEKNILDAFTERRLALKQGTHPLLLSGIVLAGANLPKTQEINMDDGYLTAQEIATLDLSKVHCAVFSCCDTGLGKSELATGFSGLKTALTAAGVNHSIITLWSVLEQQSGNQLSLFYSYVFQYKMPVTQAINKTQRSTLQISKFRHPCLWASFLCYSNSMVKD
;
A
#
# COMPACT_ATOMS: atom_id res chain seq x y z
N PHE A 1 -12.10 6.34 3.31
CA PHE A 1 -11.10 5.53 4.05
C PHE A 1 -10.93 6.03 5.48
N LYS A 2 -10.43 7.27 5.67
CA LYS A 2 -10.02 7.85 6.97
C LYS A 2 -11.03 7.68 8.12
N ALA A 3 -12.33 7.80 7.85
CA ALA A 3 -13.38 7.65 8.86
C ALA A 3 -13.65 6.18 9.27
N MET A 4 -13.59 5.25 8.32
CA MET A 4 -13.95 3.84 8.57
C MET A 4 -12.75 3.00 9.01
N SER A 5 -11.55 3.38 8.62
CA SER A 5 -10.35 2.58 8.85
C SER A 5 -9.98 2.43 10.32
N GLN A 6 -10.33 3.42 11.15
CA GLN A 6 -9.95 3.48 12.57
C GLN A 6 -10.77 2.53 13.44
N GLU A 7 -11.94 2.09 12.98
CA GLU A 7 -12.79 1.10 13.67
C GLU A 7 -12.67 -0.31 13.08
N ALA A 8 -11.87 -0.47 12.03
CA ALA A 8 -11.70 -1.75 11.36
C ALA A 8 -10.68 -2.62 12.12
N HIS A 9 -10.97 -3.92 12.21
CA HIS A 9 -9.99 -4.92 12.68
C HIS A 9 -9.15 -5.49 11.54
N TRP A 10 -9.70 -5.50 10.32
CA TRP A 10 -9.07 -5.96 9.10
C TRP A 10 -9.26 -4.93 7.99
N LEU A 11 -8.18 -4.56 7.31
CA LEU A 11 -8.22 -3.68 6.15
C LEU A 11 -7.65 -4.41 4.94
N HIS A 12 -8.35 -4.32 3.81
CA HIS A 12 -7.82 -4.76 2.52
C HIS A 12 -8.11 -3.67 1.49
N LEU A 13 -7.03 -3.15 0.89
CA LEU A 13 -7.08 -2.20 -0.22
C LEU A 13 -6.35 -2.80 -1.42
N SER A 14 -7.03 -2.85 -2.56
CA SER A 14 -6.44 -3.15 -3.85
C SER A 14 -6.64 -1.97 -4.78
N THR A 15 -5.57 -1.23 -5.05
CA THR A 15 -5.62 0.03 -5.80
C THR A 15 -4.27 0.34 -6.44
N HIS A 16 -4.07 1.53 -7.00
CA HIS A 16 -2.77 1.97 -7.50
C HIS A 16 -1.99 2.70 -6.41
N GLY A 17 -0.70 2.40 -6.32
CA GLY A 17 0.26 3.17 -5.54
C GLY A 17 0.85 4.28 -6.41
N PHE A 18 1.29 5.37 -5.78
CA PHE A 18 2.08 6.40 -6.45
C PHE A 18 3.28 6.79 -5.60
N PHE A 19 4.31 7.29 -6.29
CA PHE A 19 5.48 7.89 -5.67
C PHE A 19 5.84 9.21 -6.36
N LEU A 20 6.29 10.19 -5.59
CA LEU A 20 6.71 11.51 -6.07
C LEU A 20 8.23 11.61 -6.00
N GLU A 21 8.89 11.81 -7.14
CA GLU A 21 10.34 12.05 -7.19
C GLU A 21 10.71 13.39 -6.53
N SER A 22 11.85 13.41 -5.84
CA SER A 22 12.38 14.62 -5.23
C SER A 22 13.08 15.59 -6.20
N GLU A 23 13.56 15.23 -7.40
CA GLU A 23 14.15 16.20 -8.39
C GLU A 23 14.11 15.78 -9.89
N ASP A 24 13.97 16.81 -10.76
CA ASP A 24 14.51 17.00 -12.13
C ASP A 24 14.12 16.16 -13.37
N SER A 25 12.82 15.88 -13.60
CA SER A 25 12.34 15.63 -14.97
C SER A 25 11.81 16.92 -15.61
N LYS A 26 12.66 17.61 -16.37
CA LYS A 26 12.27 18.72 -17.26
C LYS A 26 11.37 18.23 -18.39
N GLU A 27 10.09 18.01 -18.13
CA GLU A 27 9.07 17.85 -19.17
C GLU A 27 7.67 18.05 -18.58
N GLU A 28 7.39 19.26 -18.09
CA GLU A 28 6.03 19.67 -17.77
C GLU A 28 5.31 20.05 -19.07
N LYS A 29 4.63 19.07 -19.67
CA LYS A 29 3.52 19.38 -20.57
C LYS A 29 2.41 20.01 -19.72
N ASN A 30 1.95 21.19 -20.16
CA ASN A 30 0.90 22.03 -19.59
C ASN A 30 -0.44 21.30 -19.36
N ILE A 31 -0.49 20.41 -18.38
CA ILE A 31 -1.74 19.91 -17.80
C ILE A 31 -1.56 20.08 -16.29
N LEU A 32 -2.15 21.15 -15.75
CA LEU A 32 -2.15 21.45 -14.33
C LEU A 32 -3.16 20.50 -13.64
N ASP A 33 -2.79 19.22 -13.56
CA ASP A 33 -3.61 18.23 -12.86
C ASP A 33 -3.41 18.34 -11.35
N ALA A 34 -4.42 17.94 -10.58
CA ALA A 34 -4.42 18.00 -9.10
C ALA A 34 -3.20 17.31 -8.46
N PHE A 35 -2.67 16.29 -9.15
CA PHE A 35 -1.44 15.59 -8.77
C PHE A 35 -0.21 16.51 -8.84
N THR A 36 -0.12 17.41 -9.82
CA THR A 36 1.01 18.34 -10.00
C THR A 36 1.01 19.45 -8.95
N GLU A 37 -0.16 20.01 -8.63
CA GLU A 37 -0.33 20.98 -7.53
C GLU A 37 0.05 20.35 -6.17
N ARG A 38 -0.43 19.12 -5.91
CA ARG A 38 -0.08 18.39 -4.67
C ARG A 38 1.38 17.97 -4.66
N ARG A 39 1.97 17.61 -5.81
CA ARG A 39 3.42 17.37 -5.98
C ARG A 39 4.23 18.61 -5.62
N LEU A 40 3.81 19.80 -6.04
CA LEU A 40 4.49 21.06 -5.73
C LEU A 40 4.42 21.41 -4.23
N ALA A 41 3.27 21.19 -3.60
CA ALA A 41 3.09 21.38 -2.15
C ALA A 41 3.90 20.38 -1.31
N LEU A 42 3.97 19.11 -1.73
CA LEU A 42 4.71 18.06 -1.04
C LEU A 42 6.23 18.15 -1.27
N LYS A 43 6.69 18.69 -2.41
CA LYS A 43 8.11 18.94 -2.71
C LYS A 43 8.82 19.86 -1.70
N GLN A 44 8.09 20.71 -0.98
CA GLN A 44 8.68 21.59 0.04
C GLN A 44 9.09 20.83 1.33
N GLY A 45 8.66 19.57 1.50
CA GLY A 45 9.06 18.71 2.60
C GLY A 45 9.83 17.49 2.12
N THR A 46 11.08 17.36 2.54
CA THR A 46 12.03 16.30 2.13
C THR A 46 11.78 14.92 2.78
N HIS A 47 10.60 14.69 3.38
CA HIS A 47 10.35 13.48 4.16
C HIS A 47 9.82 12.33 3.28
N PRO A 48 10.38 11.10 3.32
CA PRO A 48 9.94 9.97 2.50
C PRO A 48 8.45 9.60 2.63
N LEU A 49 7.81 9.94 3.76
CA LEU A 49 6.34 9.82 3.96
C LEU A 49 5.51 10.75 3.06
N LEU A 50 6.10 11.86 2.61
CA LEU A 50 5.46 12.83 1.72
C LEU A 50 5.51 12.38 0.25
N LEU A 51 6.36 11.40 -0.06
CA LEU A 51 6.65 10.99 -1.42
C LEU A 51 5.89 9.73 -1.84
N SER A 52 5.06 9.13 -1.00
CA SER A 52 4.32 7.90 -1.35
C SER A 52 2.86 7.96 -0.91
N GLY A 53 2.01 7.23 -1.61
CA GLY A 53 0.60 7.12 -1.27
C GLY A 53 -0.15 6.12 -2.15
N ILE A 54 -1.46 6.05 -1.94
CA ILE A 54 -2.38 5.26 -2.74
C ILE A 54 -3.44 6.14 -3.35
N VAL A 55 -3.90 5.73 -4.53
CA VAL A 55 -5.01 6.36 -5.25
C VAL A 55 -6.31 5.71 -4.79
N LEU A 56 -7.36 6.48 -4.61
CA LEU A 56 -8.70 6.04 -4.21
C LEU A 56 -9.73 6.56 -5.21
N ALA A 57 -10.98 6.12 -5.04
CA ALA A 57 -12.10 6.68 -5.80
C ALA A 57 -12.16 8.20 -5.61
N GLY A 58 -12.33 8.94 -6.71
CA GLY A 58 -12.36 10.40 -6.71
C GLY A 58 -11.12 11.06 -7.35
N ALA A 59 -10.01 10.33 -7.52
CA ALA A 59 -8.76 10.92 -8.02
C ALA A 59 -8.85 11.47 -9.47
N ASN A 60 -9.77 10.94 -10.27
CA ASN A 60 -10.01 11.38 -11.65
C ASN A 60 -11.12 12.45 -11.75
N LEU A 61 -11.70 12.89 -10.63
CA LEU A 61 -12.77 13.89 -10.66
C LEU A 61 -12.17 15.29 -10.83
N PRO A 62 -12.75 16.15 -11.70
CA PRO A 62 -12.37 17.55 -11.74
C PRO A 62 -12.68 18.18 -10.37
N LYS A 63 -11.77 19.02 -9.86
CA LYS A 63 -12.01 19.79 -8.63
C LYS A 63 -13.17 20.76 -8.87
N THR A 64 -14.40 20.32 -8.58
CA THR A 64 -15.45 21.25 -8.20
C THR A 64 -14.99 21.89 -6.90
N GLN A 65 -15.15 23.21 -6.78
CA GLN A 65 -14.66 24.04 -5.65
C GLN A 65 -15.35 23.75 -4.32
N GLU A 66 -15.74 22.51 -4.04
CA GLU A 66 -16.22 22.10 -2.73
C GLU A 66 -15.02 21.70 -1.87
N ILE A 67 -14.69 22.59 -0.95
CA ILE A 67 -13.54 22.55 -0.03
C ILE A 67 -13.52 21.30 0.89
N ASN A 68 -14.56 20.46 0.84
CA ASN A 68 -14.78 19.35 1.75
C ASN A 68 -14.77 17.94 1.11
N MET A 69 -14.49 17.81 -0.20
CA MET A 69 -14.46 16.50 -0.85
C MET A 69 -13.03 15.93 -0.88
N ASP A 70 -12.87 14.67 -0.46
CA ASP A 70 -11.59 13.95 -0.49
C ASP A 70 -11.09 13.91 -1.94
N ASP A 71 -9.85 14.31 -2.19
CA ASP A 71 -9.29 14.49 -3.54
C ASP A 71 -8.92 13.16 -4.23
N GLY A 72 -9.26 12.03 -3.58
CA GLY A 72 -8.98 10.68 -4.05
C GLY A 72 -7.53 10.26 -3.88
N TYR A 73 -6.68 11.02 -3.21
CA TYR A 73 -5.30 10.62 -2.89
C TYR A 73 -5.11 10.48 -1.39
N LEU A 74 -4.57 9.33 -0.97
CA LEU A 74 -4.21 9.07 0.41
C LEU A 74 -2.69 8.90 0.54
N THR A 75 -2.03 9.88 1.15
CA THR A 75 -0.56 9.85 1.32
C THR A 75 -0.16 9.00 2.52
N ALA A 76 1.10 8.53 2.52
CA ALA A 76 1.68 7.87 3.68
C ALA A 76 1.72 8.81 4.90
N GLN A 77 1.93 10.12 4.72
CA GLN A 77 1.80 11.08 5.81
C GLN A 77 0.38 11.09 6.41
N GLU A 78 -0.66 11.12 5.58
CA GLU A 78 -2.04 11.09 6.09
C GLU A 78 -2.32 9.78 6.83
N ILE A 79 -1.86 8.65 6.31
CA ILE A 79 -1.99 7.34 6.99
C ILE A 79 -1.30 7.38 8.36
N ALA A 80 -0.08 7.92 8.44
CA ALA A 80 0.69 8.00 9.68
C ALA A 80 0.03 8.83 10.79
N THR A 81 -0.91 9.71 10.43
CA THR A 81 -1.68 10.51 11.41
C THR A 81 -2.97 9.85 11.90
N LEU A 82 -3.35 8.70 11.34
CA LEU A 82 -4.54 7.96 11.76
C LEU A 82 -4.25 7.10 13.00
N ASP A 83 -5.28 6.87 13.82
CA ASP A 83 -5.25 5.81 14.83
C ASP A 83 -5.77 4.51 14.22
N LEU A 84 -4.84 3.64 13.81
CA LEU A 84 -5.10 2.30 13.31
C LEU A 84 -4.68 1.22 14.32
N SER A 85 -4.57 1.57 15.61
CA SER A 85 -4.18 0.62 16.68
C SER A 85 -5.14 -0.56 16.83
N LYS A 86 -6.40 -0.40 16.42
CA LYS A 86 -7.42 -1.46 16.38
C LYS A 86 -7.26 -2.42 15.19
N VAL A 87 -6.47 -2.05 14.19
CA VAL A 87 -6.27 -2.84 12.97
C VAL A 87 -5.25 -3.94 13.27
N HIS A 88 -5.74 -5.16 13.41
CA HIS A 88 -4.90 -6.34 13.56
C HIS A 88 -4.12 -6.65 12.28
N CYS A 89 -4.75 -6.51 11.11
CA CYS A 89 -4.04 -6.70 9.85
C CYS A 89 -4.55 -5.79 8.73
N ALA A 90 -3.62 -5.12 8.04
CA ALA A 90 -3.83 -4.34 6.85
C ALA A 90 -3.14 -4.98 5.63
N VAL A 91 -3.88 -5.22 4.57
CA VAL A 91 -3.39 -5.77 3.30
C VAL A 91 -3.50 -4.71 2.21
N PHE A 92 -2.36 -4.25 1.70
CA PHE A 92 -2.28 -3.24 0.65
C PHE A 92 -1.69 -3.90 -0.60
N SER A 93 -2.58 -4.28 -1.52
CA SER A 93 -2.22 -4.81 -2.84
C SER A 93 -2.23 -3.68 -3.85
N CYS A 94 -1.13 -2.91 -3.88
CA CYS A 94 -1.01 -1.77 -4.77
C CYS A 94 -0.01 -2.06 -5.90
N CYS A 95 -0.47 -1.96 -7.15
CA CYS A 95 0.40 -2.07 -8.31
C CYS A 95 1.09 -0.73 -8.53
N ASP A 96 2.43 -0.71 -8.52
CA ASP A 96 3.21 0.45 -8.92
C ASP A 96 3.03 0.71 -10.40
N THR A 97 2.30 1.78 -10.72
CA THR A 97 2.22 2.31 -12.07
C THR A 97 3.43 3.20 -12.32
N GLY A 98 4.60 2.58 -12.50
CA GLY A 98 5.76 3.21 -13.14
C GLY A 98 6.89 3.70 -12.23
N LEU A 99 7.57 2.81 -11.50
CA LEU A 99 8.79 3.15 -10.78
C LEU A 99 10.03 2.40 -11.27
N GLY A 100 11.15 3.12 -11.36
CA GLY A 100 12.48 2.53 -11.50
C GLY A 100 12.88 1.74 -10.25
N LYS A 101 13.77 0.75 -10.40
CA LYS A 101 14.19 -0.19 -9.34
C LYS A 101 14.62 0.44 -8.00
N SER A 102 15.13 1.67 -7.99
CA SER A 102 15.59 2.35 -6.75
C SER A 102 14.47 3.06 -5.98
N GLU A 103 13.39 3.44 -6.66
CA GLU A 103 12.31 4.28 -6.09
C GLU A 103 11.22 3.44 -5.44
N LEU A 104 11.08 2.19 -5.90
CA LEU A 104 10.27 1.17 -5.22
C LEU A 104 10.69 1.04 -3.75
N ALA A 105 12.00 0.98 -3.49
CA ALA A 105 12.52 0.76 -2.14
C ALA A 105 12.20 1.92 -1.17
N THR A 106 12.19 3.17 -1.65
CA THR A 106 11.90 4.36 -0.83
C THR A 106 10.40 4.57 -0.65
N GLY A 107 9.58 4.31 -1.69
CA GLY A 107 8.12 4.39 -1.62
C GLY A 107 7.48 3.34 -0.70
N PHE A 108 7.90 2.07 -0.82
CA PHE A 108 7.44 1.02 0.10
C PHE A 108 7.87 1.27 1.54
N SER A 109 9.07 1.85 1.73
CA SER A 109 9.53 2.26 3.05
C SER A 109 8.60 3.31 3.66
N GLY A 110 8.09 4.27 2.87
CA GLY A 110 7.13 5.29 3.31
C GLY A 110 5.81 4.69 3.78
N LEU A 111 5.13 3.90 2.94
CA LEU A 111 3.84 3.30 3.28
C LEU A 111 3.93 2.33 4.46
N LYS A 112 4.97 1.50 4.50
CA LYS A 112 5.27 0.64 5.65
C LYS A 112 5.42 1.48 6.92
N THR A 113 6.25 2.52 6.88
CA THR A 113 6.52 3.37 8.05
C THR A 113 5.25 4.04 8.53
N ALA A 114 4.40 4.49 7.61
CA ALA A 114 3.11 5.07 7.94
C ALA A 114 2.16 4.11 8.66
N LEU A 115 1.99 2.89 8.15
CA LEU A 115 1.12 1.88 8.77
C LEU A 115 1.62 1.48 10.16
N THR A 116 2.93 1.33 10.33
CA THR A 116 3.55 1.08 11.64
C THR A 116 3.31 2.25 12.59
N ALA A 117 3.52 3.50 12.14
CA ALA A 117 3.31 4.70 12.94
C ALA A 117 1.85 4.88 13.36
N ALA A 118 0.91 4.52 12.47
CA ALA A 118 -0.52 4.51 12.75
C ALA A 118 -0.97 3.41 13.72
N GLY A 119 -0.09 2.45 14.06
CA GLY A 119 -0.35 1.42 15.06
C GLY A 119 -0.91 0.10 14.52
N VAL A 120 -0.89 -0.13 13.20
CA VAL A 120 -1.32 -1.43 12.62
C VAL A 120 -0.43 -2.56 13.17
N ASN A 121 -1.04 -3.68 13.60
CA ASN A 121 -0.26 -4.82 14.13
C ASN A 121 0.47 -5.58 13.00
N HIS A 122 -0.24 -6.03 11.97
CA HIS A 122 0.38 -6.69 10.81
C HIS A 122 0.08 -5.96 9.50
N SER A 123 1.11 -5.59 8.75
CA SER A 123 0.96 -4.98 7.41
C SER A 123 1.47 -5.93 6.34
N ILE A 124 0.61 -6.28 5.37
CA ILE A 124 0.96 -7.08 4.20
C ILE A 124 0.96 -6.17 2.98
N ILE A 125 2.11 -6.03 2.30
CA ILE A 125 2.30 -5.11 1.18
C ILE A 125 2.90 -5.86 -0.02
N THR A 126 2.43 -5.59 -1.23
CA THR A 126 2.99 -6.14 -2.48
C THR A 126 4.15 -5.32 -3.01
N LEU A 127 5.31 -5.94 -3.27
CA LEU A 127 6.54 -5.30 -3.79
C LEU A 127 6.51 -4.93 -5.28
N TRP A 128 5.73 -5.65 -6.08
CA TRP A 128 5.63 -5.41 -7.52
C TRP A 128 4.28 -5.90 -8.03
N SER A 129 3.89 -5.40 -9.20
CA SER A 129 2.72 -5.91 -9.93
C SER A 129 2.96 -7.37 -10.30
N VAL A 130 2.26 -8.29 -9.63
CA VAL A 130 2.11 -9.67 -10.10
C VAL A 130 0.89 -9.68 -11.00
N LEU A 131 0.91 -10.51 -12.06
CA LEU A 131 -0.27 -10.83 -12.86
C LEU A 131 -1.51 -10.91 -11.95
N GLU A 132 -2.52 -10.06 -12.18
CA GLU A 132 -3.65 -9.82 -11.25
C GLU A 132 -4.35 -11.12 -10.81
N GLN A 133 -4.44 -12.11 -11.69
CA GLN A 133 -5.02 -13.42 -11.37
C GLN A 133 -4.21 -14.20 -10.33
N GLN A 134 -2.89 -14.02 -10.28
CA GLN A 134 -2.01 -14.73 -9.35
C GLN A 134 -2.03 -14.09 -7.96
N SER A 135 -1.98 -12.75 -7.88
CA SER A 135 -2.11 -12.04 -6.60
C SER A 135 -3.47 -12.34 -5.94
N GLY A 136 -4.55 -12.40 -6.73
CA GLY A 136 -5.87 -12.81 -6.25
C GLY A 136 -5.90 -14.23 -5.66
N ASN A 137 -5.26 -15.20 -6.32
CA ASN A 137 -5.17 -16.58 -5.83
C ASN A 137 -4.36 -16.68 -4.53
N GLN A 138 -3.25 -15.94 -4.45
CA GLN A 138 -2.42 -15.91 -3.25
C GLN A 138 -3.14 -15.29 -2.07
N LEU A 139 -3.81 -14.16 -2.26
CA LEU A 139 -4.60 -13.54 -1.21
C LEU A 139 -5.77 -14.42 -0.76
N SER A 140 -6.43 -15.11 -1.71
CA SER A 140 -7.49 -16.07 -1.38
C SER A 140 -6.97 -17.21 -0.49
N LEU A 141 -5.78 -17.73 -0.80
CA LEU A 141 -5.13 -18.76 0.00
C LEU A 141 -4.65 -18.23 1.37
N PHE A 142 -4.14 -17.01 1.41
CA PHE A 142 -3.80 -16.33 2.66
C PHE A 142 -5.03 -16.20 3.56
N TYR A 143 -6.14 -15.70 3.02
CA TYR A 143 -7.38 -15.52 3.78
C TYR A 143 -7.99 -16.85 4.21
N SER A 144 -7.86 -17.93 3.44
CA SER A 144 -8.29 -19.24 3.91
C SER A 144 -7.47 -19.69 5.12
N TYR A 145 -6.14 -19.54 5.09
CA TYR A 145 -5.27 -19.86 6.23
C TYR A 145 -5.59 -19.04 7.48
N VAL A 146 -5.86 -17.74 7.34
CA VAL A 146 -6.25 -16.89 8.46
C VAL A 146 -7.64 -17.25 8.97
N PHE A 147 -8.67 -17.20 8.13
CA PHE A 147 -10.05 -17.19 8.61
C PHE A 147 -10.65 -18.58 8.77
N GLN A 148 -10.26 -19.54 7.93
CA GLN A 148 -10.76 -20.92 8.00
C GLN A 148 -9.87 -21.77 8.90
N TYR A 149 -8.55 -21.71 8.70
CA TYR A 149 -7.59 -22.52 9.46
C TYR A 149 -7.07 -21.84 10.74
N LYS A 150 -7.50 -20.61 11.03
CA LYS A 150 -7.17 -19.86 12.25
C LYS A 150 -5.67 -19.71 12.51
N MET A 151 -4.88 -19.63 11.44
CA MET A 151 -3.43 -19.44 11.54
C MET A 151 -3.10 -17.98 11.88
N PRO A 152 -2.06 -17.74 12.71
CA PRO A 152 -1.51 -16.40 12.89
C PRO A 152 -1.09 -15.79 11.55
N VAL A 153 -1.22 -14.47 11.39
CA VAL A 153 -1.00 -13.75 10.13
C VAL A 153 0.36 -14.07 9.50
N THR A 154 1.42 -14.03 10.31
CA THR A 154 2.79 -14.32 9.89
C THR A 154 2.98 -15.75 9.41
N GLN A 155 2.29 -16.72 10.02
CA GLN A 155 2.29 -18.11 9.59
C GLN A 155 1.47 -18.32 8.32
N ALA A 156 0.30 -17.68 8.23
CA ALA A 156 -0.59 -17.76 7.09
C ALA A 156 0.07 -17.25 5.80
N ILE A 157 0.74 -16.10 5.85
CA ILE A 157 1.42 -15.55 4.68
C ILE A 157 2.63 -16.41 4.27
N ASN A 158 3.39 -16.91 5.24
CA ASN A 158 4.52 -17.80 4.98
C ASN A 158 4.06 -19.12 4.33
N LYS A 159 2.96 -19.70 4.83
CA LYS A 159 2.35 -20.89 4.26
C LYS A 159 1.83 -20.63 2.85
N THR A 160 1.22 -19.47 2.60
CA THR A 160 0.76 -19.05 1.27
C THR A 160 1.89 -19.02 0.24
N GLN A 161 3.02 -18.39 0.60
CA GLN A 161 4.20 -18.31 -0.26
C GLN A 161 4.78 -19.71 -0.56
N ARG A 162 4.91 -20.55 0.48
CA ARG A 162 5.38 -21.93 0.35
C ARG A 162 4.46 -22.79 -0.51
N SER A 163 3.14 -22.69 -0.31
CA SER A 163 2.15 -23.40 -1.12
C SER A 163 2.21 -22.96 -2.59
N THR A 164 2.38 -21.66 -2.86
CA THR A 164 2.55 -21.18 -4.24
C THR A 164 3.82 -21.74 -4.88
N LEU A 165 4.94 -21.77 -4.16
CA LEU A 165 6.22 -22.29 -4.64
C LEU A 165 6.14 -23.77 -5.09
N GLN A 166 5.26 -24.57 -4.48
CA GLN A 166 5.06 -25.98 -4.86
C GLN A 166 4.36 -26.14 -6.21
N ILE A 167 3.70 -25.09 -6.73
CA ILE A 167 3.04 -25.13 -8.03
C ILE A 167 4.13 -24.95 -9.10
N SER A 168 4.33 -25.97 -9.94
CA SER A 168 5.40 -26.00 -10.96
C SER A 168 5.46 -24.73 -11.82
N LYS A 169 4.29 -24.19 -12.20
CA LYS A 169 4.16 -22.96 -13.00
C LYS A 169 4.65 -21.68 -12.30
N PHE A 170 4.76 -21.67 -10.98
CA PHE A 170 5.02 -20.48 -10.17
C PHE A 170 6.35 -20.53 -9.39
N ARG A 171 7.33 -21.32 -9.85
CA ARG A 171 8.64 -21.43 -9.17
C ARG A 171 9.47 -20.15 -9.22
N HIS A 172 9.24 -19.29 -10.22
CA HIS A 172 9.99 -18.03 -10.33
C HIS A 172 9.65 -17.10 -9.16
N PRO A 173 10.64 -16.53 -8.43
CA PRO A 173 10.41 -15.67 -7.27
C PRO A 173 9.43 -14.52 -7.49
N CYS A 174 9.42 -13.92 -8.68
CA CYS A 174 8.45 -12.87 -9.04
C CYS A 174 6.98 -13.29 -8.92
N LEU A 175 6.69 -14.59 -8.88
CA LEU A 175 5.33 -15.12 -8.84
C LEU A 175 4.88 -15.50 -7.43
N TRP A 176 5.79 -15.63 -6.44
CA TRP A 176 5.44 -16.05 -5.08
C TRP A 176 6.00 -15.15 -3.97
N ALA A 177 7.07 -14.41 -4.23
CA ALA A 177 7.78 -13.59 -3.22
C ALA A 177 7.33 -12.12 -3.23
N SER A 178 6.20 -11.80 -3.87
CA SER A 178 5.71 -10.41 -4.02
C SER A 178 5.16 -9.82 -2.73
N PHE A 179 4.66 -10.63 -1.81
CA PHE A 179 4.10 -10.14 -0.54
C PHE A 179 5.16 -10.07 0.55
N LEU A 180 5.25 -8.91 1.21
CA LEU A 180 5.99 -8.75 2.45
C LEU A 180 5.03 -8.59 3.61
N CYS A 181 5.38 -9.16 4.76
CA CYS A 181 4.66 -9.01 6.01
C CYS A 181 5.54 -8.28 7.02
N TYR A 182 5.02 -7.19 7.58
CA TYR A 182 5.64 -6.45 8.67
C TYR A 182 4.78 -6.59 9.91
N SER A 183 5.40 -6.99 11.02
CA SER A 183 4.74 -7.04 12.32
C SER A 183 5.21 -5.87 13.16
N ASN A 184 4.29 -5.19 13.83
CA ASN A 184 4.60 -4.13 14.75
C ASN A 184 4.92 -4.72 16.12
N SER A 185 6.21 -4.75 16.47
CA SER A 185 6.69 -5.30 17.75
C SER A 185 6.19 -4.55 18.98
N MET A 186 5.57 -3.37 18.79
CA MET A 186 4.99 -2.57 19.87
C MET A 186 3.57 -3.01 20.24
N VAL A 187 2.94 -3.87 19.45
CA VAL A 187 1.63 -4.46 19.72
C VAL A 187 1.85 -5.92 20.12
N LYS A 188 1.50 -6.30 21.35
CA LYS A 188 1.57 -7.71 21.79
C LYS A 188 0.37 -8.49 21.26
N ASP A 189 0.63 -9.68 20.74
CA ASP A 189 -0.38 -10.66 20.30
C ASP A 189 -1.36 -11.06 21.41
#